data_AF-A0A8C4R2C7-F1
#
_entry.id   AF-A0A8C4R2C7-F1
#
_cell.length_a   1.000
_cell.length_b   1.000
_cell.length_c   1.000
_cell.angle_alpha   90.00
_cell.angle_beta   90.00
_cell.angle_gamma   90.00
#
_symmetry.space_group_name_H-M   'P 1'
#
loop_
_entity.id
_entity.type
_entity.pdbx_description
1 polymer ?
#
loop_
_entity_poly.entity_id
_entity_poly.type
_entity_poly.pdbx_seq_one_letter_code
_entity_poly.pdbx_strand_id
1 'polypeptide(L)'
;MTSDQDSLPAISGLPPRLTCMVRSSLHAVCLPGRGLARGRQGPPTPRVWVWECGSRDGTATANVRILTRKTSLWVGARHAVLRLQVLFLSTFSMSHTTSSSPKSPSTPPPPPTTLGPLSSAQLHELETHVYSATGRSLLEPLLQPCWTKLVDIVPRWVAPNALTLSGLFLNSVTTCVMLYYTPRGLDEIPPWVLLLCTFGLLSYQALDAIDGKQARRLGCSSPLGELFDHGCDAISIVFVGVSTAVSVRLSTHPALFFSCCFSGVLMFYFAHWQAYLTGTLHFWRVDVTEAQISISFVFLISAFAGVSVWDTQVLGLSLKLIPGIAMMLGAILTTPAYLSCLLSPDTHKKGVKSMLDPLPAIAVWFTIVVLTTLIRPLQEQPCLLVCTLGFACAKLSQRLVVCHMTRSKMPYWDRVLLPPALLLVTCALPPTVPVLPLLFVSLLLTLLDLLWFSYSVCCQISQYLRLPVLTVPNCVSMASPAASHAD
;
A
#
# COMPACT_ATOMS: atom_id res chain seq x y z
N MET A 1 26.20 55.41 45.33
CA MET A 1 26.01 56.80 44.88
C MET A 1 25.48 56.76 43.46
N THR A 2 24.26 57.30 43.27
CA THR A 2 23.63 57.86 42.04
C THR A 2 23.63 56.97 40.78
N SER A 3 22.48 56.43 40.34
CA SER A 3 21.44 57.04 39.45
C SER A 3 22.05 57.42 38.08
N ASP A 4 21.55 56.98 36.92
CA ASP A 4 20.19 57.18 36.40
C ASP A 4 19.75 56.14 35.36
N GLN A 5 18.42 56.03 35.23
CA GLN A 5 17.66 55.41 34.16
C GLN A 5 17.79 56.20 32.85
N ASP A 6 17.65 55.55 31.69
CA ASP A 6 16.71 56.03 30.65
C ASP A 6 16.40 54.99 29.56
N SER A 7 15.12 54.59 29.57
CA SER A 7 14.21 54.29 28.45
C SER A 7 14.63 53.50 27.20
N LEU A 8 14.02 52.31 27.08
CA LEU A 8 13.52 51.74 25.83
C LEU A 8 12.24 52.46 25.37
N PRO A 9 11.94 52.54 24.05
CA PRO A 9 10.57 52.58 23.58
C PRO A 9 10.08 51.16 23.25
N ALA A 10 8.97 50.78 23.87
CA ALA A 10 8.19 49.61 23.54
C ALA A 10 7.31 49.86 22.32
N ILE A 11 7.21 48.89 21.39
CA ILE A 11 6.00 48.69 20.60
C ILE A 11 5.55 47.25 20.81
N SER A 12 4.39 47.17 21.45
CA SER A 12 3.58 46.04 21.83
C SER A 12 2.88 45.35 20.66
N GLY A 13 2.71 44.02 20.73
CA GLY A 13 1.61 43.34 20.04
C GLY A 13 1.82 41.86 19.72
N LEU A 14 1.77 40.97 20.73
CA LEU A 14 1.33 39.55 20.58
C LEU A 14 1.07 38.92 21.98
N PRO A 15 0.01 38.10 22.14
CA PRO A 15 -0.45 37.60 23.45
C PRO A 15 0.43 36.50 24.09
N PRO A 16 0.38 36.32 25.43
CA PRO A 16 1.38 35.60 26.20
C PRO A 16 1.00 34.13 26.44
N ARG A 17 1.36 33.21 25.54
CA ARG A 17 1.41 31.75 25.82
C ARG A 17 2.51 30.98 25.07
N LEU A 18 3.61 31.63 24.71
CA LEU A 18 4.71 30.98 23.97
C LEU A 18 6.14 31.39 24.38
N THR A 19 6.32 31.96 25.57
CA THR A 19 7.64 32.36 26.10
C THR A 19 8.16 31.52 27.27
N CYS A 20 7.53 30.37 27.56
CA CYS A 20 7.94 29.51 28.67
C CYS A 20 8.08 28.04 28.25
N MET A 21 8.91 27.74 27.24
CA MET A 21 9.34 26.35 26.98
C MET A 21 10.64 26.24 26.15
N VAL A 22 11.61 27.12 26.36
CA VAL A 22 12.94 27.02 25.72
C VAL A 22 14.11 27.20 26.71
N ARG A 23 13.86 27.26 28.03
CA ARG A 23 14.92 27.62 29.01
C ARG A 23 15.38 26.51 29.96
N SER A 24 15.13 25.24 29.68
CA SER A 24 15.51 24.19 30.62
C SER A 24 15.81 22.86 29.92
N SER A 25 16.99 22.77 29.29
CA SER A 25 17.69 21.51 28.97
C SER A 25 19.14 21.79 28.52
N LEU A 26 19.91 22.49 29.35
CA LEU A 26 21.37 22.59 29.21
C LEU A 26 22.00 22.40 30.59
N HIS A 27 22.25 21.14 30.95
CA HIS A 27 23.22 20.77 31.98
C HIS A 27 23.89 19.47 31.54
N ALA A 28 25.09 19.58 30.98
CA ALA A 28 26.01 18.46 30.79
C ALA A 28 27.07 18.56 31.89
N VAL A 29 27.26 17.46 32.62
CA VAL A 29 28.22 17.30 33.72
C VAL A 29 29.62 17.08 33.14
N CYS A 30 30.57 17.93 33.50
CA CYS A 30 32.01 17.74 33.29
C CYS A 30 32.61 16.84 34.39
N LEU A 31 33.39 15.83 34.01
CA LEU A 31 34.35 15.17 34.91
C LEU A 31 35.74 15.14 34.24
N PRO A 32 36.84 15.40 34.99
CA PRO A 32 38.18 15.55 34.43
C PRO A 32 38.96 14.22 34.35
N GLY A 33 39.85 14.12 33.37
CA GLY A 33 40.61 12.91 33.05
C GLY A 33 41.95 12.70 33.78
N ARG A 34 42.47 11.48 33.64
CA ARG A 34 43.86 10.97 33.76
C ARG A 34 43.87 9.64 32.95
N GLY A 35 44.88 9.15 32.23
CA GLY A 35 46.28 9.48 31.93
C GLY A 35 46.78 8.45 30.88
N LEU A 36 47.96 8.69 30.31
CA LEU A 36 48.58 8.03 29.14
C LEU A 36 48.85 6.50 29.23
N ALA A 37 48.85 5.82 28.07
CA ALA A 37 49.96 4.96 27.57
C ALA A 37 49.76 4.48 26.11
N ARG A 38 50.87 4.34 25.36
CA ARG A 38 51.01 4.06 23.92
C ARG A 38 50.91 2.57 23.54
N GLY A 39 50.46 2.25 22.31
CA GLY A 39 50.82 0.98 21.63
C GLY A 39 49.98 0.55 20.41
N ARG A 40 50.47 0.87 19.20
CA ARG A 40 50.32 0.27 17.85
C ARG A 40 49.03 -0.46 17.35
N GLN A 41 48.78 -0.21 16.06
CA GLN A 41 47.89 -0.83 15.05
C GLN A 41 46.46 -0.25 14.98
N GLY A 42 46.18 0.44 13.86
CA GLY A 42 44.99 1.25 13.66
C GLY A 42 43.78 0.49 13.11
N PRO A 43 42.57 0.94 13.47
CA PRO A 43 41.33 0.77 12.69
C PRO A 43 40.69 2.17 12.39
N PRO A 44 39.52 2.27 11.72
CA PRO A 44 39.15 3.42 10.89
C PRO A 44 38.86 4.69 11.68
N THR A 45 39.09 5.83 11.03
CA THR A 45 38.99 7.18 11.57
C THR A 45 37.61 7.50 12.20
N PRO A 46 37.56 8.01 13.44
CA PRO A 46 36.36 8.63 13.97
C PRO A 46 36.23 10.05 13.37
N ARG A 47 35.01 10.44 12.99
CA ARG A 47 34.71 11.81 12.53
C ARG A 47 34.86 12.77 13.72
N VAL A 48 36.00 13.45 13.79
CA VAL A 48 36.21 14.59 14.68
C VAL A 48 35.67 15.84 13.98
N TRP A 49 34.77 16.55 14.65
CA TRP A 49 34.31 17.87 14.23
C TRP A 49 35.40 18.89 14.57
N VAL A 50 36.08 19.44 13.57
CA VAL A 50 37.04 20.53 13.75
C VAL A 50 36.30 21.85 13.61
N TRP A 51 36.33 22.67 14.67
CA TRP A 51 35.97 24.08 14.61
C TRP A 51 37.23 24.88 14.26
N GLU A 52 37.31 25.43 13.05
CA GLU A 52 38.26 26.49 12.73
C GLU A 52 37.59 27.84 12.95
N CYS A 53 38.11 28.61 13.91
CA CYS A 53 37.71 30.00 14.12
C CYS A 53 38.80 30.90 13.52
N GLY A 54 38.53 31.48 12.35
CA GLY A 54 39.40 32.46 11.72
C GLY A 54 38.77 33.85 11.80
N SER A 55 39.47 34.81 12.41
CA SER A 55 39.08 36.23 12.43
C SER A 55 39.85 37.02 11.37
N ARG A 56 39.15 37.58 10.38
CA ARG A 56 39.54 38.84 9.74
C ARG A 56 38.27 39.67 9.58
N ASP A 57 38.35 40.89 10.10
CA ASP A 57 37.41 42.00 9.93
C ASP A 57 36.00 41.81 10.53
N GLY A 58 35.93 41.87 11.86
CA GLY A 58 34.84 42.55 12.59
C GLY A 58 33.39 42.08 12.41
N THR A 59 33.12 41.00 11.68
CA THR A 59 31.77 40.44 11.48
C THR A 59 31.80 38.93 11.63
N ALA A 60 31.26 38.43 12.74
CA ALA A 60 31.10 36.99 12.96
C ALA A 60 29.96 36.47 12.08
N THR A 61 30.28 35.82 10.96
CA THR A 61 29.33 35.03 10.17
C THR A 61 29.58 33.54 10.40
N ALA A 62 28.67 32.88 11.13
CA ALA A 62 28.64 31.43 11.24
C ALA A 62 28.06 30.84 9.95
N ASN A 63 28.92 30.50 8.99
CA ASN A 63 28.50 29.77 7.79
C ASN A 63 28.46 28.26 8.07
N VAL A 64 27.29 27.77 8.47
CA VAL A 64 26.99 26.33 8.49
C VAL A 64 26.81 25.86 7.04
N ARG A 65 27.90 25.43 6.38
CA ARG A 65 27.82 24.69 5.12
C ARG A 65 27.37 23.25 5.40
N ILE A 66 26.06 23.04 5.52
CA ILE A 66 25.49 21.69 5.45
C ILE A 66 25.61 21.22 4.00
N LEU A 67 26.54 20.31 3.75
CA LEU A 67 26.67 19.62 2.47
C LEU A 67 25.59 18.53 2.37
N THR A 68 24.32 18.95 2.22
CA THR A 68 23.20 18.03 1.93
C THR A 68 22.50 18.45 0.65
N ARG A 69 23.14 18.20 -0.50
CA ARG A 69 22.45 18.21 -1.81
C ARG A 69 21.45 17.04 -1.96
N LYS A 70 21.48 16.03 -1.08
CA LYS A 70 20.58 14.85 -1.12
C LYS A 70 19.22 15.04 -0.44
N THR A 71 19.04 16.04 0.43
CA THR A 71 17.80 16.21 1.22
C THR A 71 16.78 17.16 0.58
N SER A 72 17.23 18.14 -0.21
CA SER A 72 16.37 19.22 -0.74
C SER A 72 15.31 18.74 -1.77
N LEU A 73 15.70 17.89 -2.73
CA LEU A 73 14.76 17.35 -3.73
C LEU A 73 13.74 16.37 -3.13
N TRP A 74 14.16 15.59 -2.15
CA TRP A 74 13.28 14.66 -1.42
C TRP A 74 12.29 15.39 -0.51
N VAL A 75 12.68 16.49 0.13
CA VAL A 75 11.78 17.30 0.96
C VAL A 75 10.75 18.06 0.11
N GLY A 76 11.15 18.54 -1.08
CA GLY A 76 10.21 19.17 -2.03
C GLY A 76 9.14 18.20 -2.55
N ALA A 77 9.54 17.00 -2.96
CA ALA A 77 8.61 15.94 -3.38
C ALA A 77 7.75 15.41 -2.21
N ARG A 78 8.31 15.33 -0.99
CA ARG A 78 7.57 14.98 0.25
C ARG A 78 6.42 15.93 0.54
N HIS A 79 6.62 17.24 0.39
CA HIS A 79 5.55 18.20 0.63
C HIS A 79 4.45 18.12 -0.42
N ALA A 80 4.78 17.78 -1.67
CA ALA A 80 3.78 17.58 -2.72
C ALA A 80 2.94 16.31 -2.47
N VAL A 81 3.57 15.19 -2.11
CA VAL A 81 2.87 13.92 -1.82
C VAL A 81 2.05 14.00 -0.53
N LEU A 82 2.57 14.60 0.55
CA LEU A 82 1.81 14.83 1.79
C LEU A 82 0.65 15.81 1.56
N ARG A 83 0.84 16.88 0.77
CA ARG A 83 -0.26 17.78 0.41
C ARG A 83 -1.31 17.09 -0.46
N LEU A 84 -0.91 16.20 -1.37
CA LEU A 84 -1.84 15.40 -2.19
C LEU A 84 -2.55 14.32 -1.38
N GLN A 85 -1.91 13.69 -0.41
CA GLN A 85 -2.54 12.75 0.53
C GLN A 85 -3.53 13.45 1.46
N VAL A 86 -3.19 14.65 1.96
CA VAL A 86 -4.11 15.48 2.74
C VAL A 86 -5.26 16.00 1.87
N LEU A 87 -5.00 16.37 0.62
CA LEU A 87 -6.03 16.69 -0.37
C LEU A 87 -6.95 15.47 -0.64
N PHE A 88 -6.38 14.28 -0.76
CA PHE A 88 -7.12 13.02 -0.97
C PHE A 88 -8.01 12.67 0.23
N LEU A 89 -7.50 12.80 1.46
CA LEU A 89 -8.29 12.64 2.69
C LEU A 89 -9.37 13.73 2.82
N SER A 90 -9.09 14.96 2.36
CA SER A 90 -10.06 16.04 2.36
C SER A 90 -11.13 15.90 1.27
N THR A 91 -10.83 15.26 0.13
CA THR A 91 -11.84 14.89 -0.88
C THR A 91 -12.71 13.72 -0.47
N PHE A 92 -12.23 12.85 0.45
CA PHE A 92 -13.04 11.80 1.07
C PHE A 92 -14.02 12.36 2.12
N SER A 93 -13.76 13.54 2.65
CA SER A 93 -14.60 14.21 3.65
C SER A 93 -15.27 15.44 3.05
N MET A 94 -16.24 15.27 2.15
CA MET A 94 -17.42 16.14 1.99
C MET A 94 -18.27 15.66 0.79
N SER A 95 -19.21 14.76 1.06
CA SER A 95 -20.47 14.71 0.31
C SER A 95 -21.61 14.59 1.32
N HIS A 96 -21.85 15.66 2.07
CA HIS A 96 -23.15 15.87 2.69
C HIS A 96 -24.16 16.07 1.57
N THR A 97 -24.81 14.98 1.15
CA THR A 97 -26.04 15.06 0.38
C THR A 97 -27.12 15.61 1.31
N THR A 98 -27.51 16.85 1.08
CA THR A 98 -28.68 17.45 1.71
C THR A 98 -29.91 16.63 1.32
N SER A 99 -30.61 16.09 2.32
CA SER A 99 -31.85 15.35 2.14
C SER A 99 -32.94 16.28 1.61
N SER A 100 -33.38 16.08 0.37
CA SER A 100 -34.65 16.63 -0.11
C SER A 100 -35.77 15.60 0.07
N SER A 101 -36.93 16.06 0.53
CA SER A 101 -38.10 15.26 0.91
C SER A 101 -38.69 14.45 -0.27
N PRO A 102 -39.46 13.38 -0.02
CA PRO A 102 -39.97 12.52 -1.08
C PRO A 102 -41.09 13.23 -1.86
N LYS A 103 -40.94 13.29 -3.19
CA LYS A 103 -42.06 13.54 -4.11
C LYS A 103 -42.40 12.25 -4.87
N SER A 104 -43.70 12.10 -5.10
CA SER A 104 -44.48 10.97 -5.62
C SER A 104 -43.96 10.31 -6.93
N PRO A 105 -44.42 9.08 -7.26
CA PRO A 105 -43.84 8.25 -8.31
C PRO A 105 -44.49 8.54 -9.67
N SER A 106 -43.76 9.19 -10.58
CA SER A 106 -44.03 9.11 -12.02
C SER A 106 -42.92 9.80 -12.81
N THR A 107 -41.86 9.05 -13.14
CA THR A 107 -41.02 9.23 -14.34
C THR A 107 -39.96 8.13 -14.34
N PRO A 108 -39.80 7.35 -15.43
CA PRO A 108 -38.62 6.50 -15.56
C PRO A 108 -37.37 7.39 -15.52
N PRO A 109 -36.28 6.95 -14.86
CA PRO A 109 -35.08 7.75 -14.77
C PRO A 109 -34.54 8.04 -16.18
N PRO A 110 -33.94 9.22 -16.41
CA PRO A 110 -33.26 9.49 -17.66
C PRO A 110 -32.16 8.43 -17.88
N PRO A 111 -31.86 8.05 -19.14
CA PRO A 111 -30.82 7.06 -19.42
C PRO A 111 -29.49 7.50 -18.78
N PRO A 112 -28.72 6.58 -18.17
CA PRO A 112 -27.49 6.93 -17.49
C PRO A 112 -26.55 7.61 -18.47
N THR A 113 -26.10 8.81 -18.12
CA THR A 113 -25.11 9.56 -18.89
C THR A 113 -23.84 8.72 -18.97
N THR A 114 -23.42 8.42 -20.18
CA THR A 114 -22.43 7.41 -20.61
C THR A 114 -20.96 7.73 -20.29
N LEU A 115 -20.68 8.51 -19.24
CA LEU A 115 -19.37 9.09 -18.96
C LEU A 115 -18.59 8.40 -17.82
N GLY A 116 -18.97 7.18 -17.45
CA GLY A 116 -18.29 6.39 -16.41
C GLY A 116 -17.39 5.28 -16.96
N PRO A 117 -16.49 4.70 -16.14
CA PRO A 117 -15.58 3.62 -16.54
C PRO A 117 -16.28 2.31 -16.96
N LEU A 118 -17.54 2.10 -16.54
CA LEU A 118 -18.36 0.94 -16.90
C LEU A 118 -19.45 1.33 -17.90
N SER A 119 -19.71 0.42 -18.84
CA SER A 119 -20.85 0.51 -19.77
C SER A 119 -22.18 0.18 -19.07
N SER A 120 -23.30 0.61 -19.65
CA SER A 120 -24.64 0.30 -19.12
C SER A 120 -24.91 -1.21 -19.03
N ALA A 121 -24.39 -1.99 -19.98
CA ALA A 121 -24.51 -3.45 -19.96
C ALA A 121 -23.75 -4.07 -18.78
N GLN A 122 -22.54 -3.58 -18.48
CA GLN A 122 -21.77 -4.03 -17.32
C GLN A 122 -22.47 -3.68 -16.00
N LEU A 123 -23.08 -2.50 -15.91
CA LEU A 123 -23.85 -2.10 -14.72
C LEU A 123 -25.06 -3.00 -14.48
N HIS A 124 -25.77 -3.39 -15.55
CA HIS A 124 -26.90 -4.31 -15.45
C HIS A 124 -26.46 -5.72 -14.98
N GLU A 125 -25.33 -6.24 -15.48
CA GLU A 125 -24.81 -7.54 -15.04
C GLU A 125 -24.49 -7.57 -13.53
N LEU A 126 -24.04 -6.45 -12.95
CA LEU A 126 -23.75 -6.35 -11.51
C LEU A 126 -24.97 -6.59 -10.62
N GLU A 127 -26.19 -6.31 -11.09
CA GLU A 127 -27.41 -6.58 -10.32
C GLU A 127 -27.63 -8.08 -10.10
N THR A 128 -27.09 -8.90 -11.01
CA THR A 128 -27.20 -10.36 -10.96
C THR A 128 -25.96 -11.04 -10.37
N HIS A 129 -24.95 -10.25 -9.98
CA HIS A 129 -23.72 -10.78 -9.39
C HIS A 129 -23.99 -11.24 -7.96
N VAL A 130 -23.54 -12.45 -7.66
CA VAL A 130 -23.61 -13.05 -6.33
C VAL A 130 -22.21 -13.51 -5.96
N TYR A 131 -21.70 -13.02 -4.84
CA TYR A 131 -20.40 -13.43 -4.32
C TYR A 131 -20.37 -14.94 -4.12
N SER A 132 -19.33 -15.59 -4.65
CA SER A 132 -19.08 -17.01 -4.49
C SER A 132 -17.61 -17.24 -4.18
N ALA A 133 -17.36 -17.91 -3.07
CA ALA A 133 -16.03 -18.37 -2.70
C ALA A 133 -16.09 -19.76 -2.08
N THR A 134 -15.03 -20.53 -2.27
CA THR A 134 -14.91 -21.90 -1.74
C THR A 134 -13.52 -22.16 -1.20
N GLY A 135 -13.39 -23.19 -0.37
CA GLY A 135 -12.14 -23.50 0.30
C GLY A 135 -12.03 -22.86 1.68
N ARG A 136 -10.96 -23.23 2.39
CA ARG A 136 -10.72 -22.78 3.76
C ARG A 136 -9.23 -22.86 4.04
N SER A 137 -8.65 -21.74 4.45
CA SER A 137 -7.24 -21.67 4.85
C SER A 137 -7.01 -22.30 6.23
N LEU A 138 -5.77 -22.66 6.57
CA LEU A 138 -5.43 -23.42 7.77
C LEU A 138 -5.66 -22.64 9.08
N LEU A 139 -5.26 -21.38 9.12
CA LEU A 139 -5.29 -20.54 10.31
C LEU A 139 -6.62 -19.80 10.47
N GLU A 140 -7.33 -19.56 9.38
CA GLU A 140 -8.63 -18.89 9.40
C GLU A 140 -9.62 -19.52 10.42
N PRO A 141 -9.86 -20.85 10.46
CA PRO A 141 -10.65 -21.50 11.53
C PRO A 141 -10.31 -21.04 12.95
N LEU A 142 -9.02 -20.89 13.24
CA LEU A 142 -8.50 -20.56 14.56
C LEU A 142 -8.70 -19.07 14.88
N LEU A 143 -8.70 -18.22 13.85
CA LEU A 143 -8.89 -16.77 13.98
C LEU A 143 -10.36 -16.36 13.94
N GLN A 144 -11.26 -17.18 13.37
CA GLN A 144 -12.69 -16.86 13.30
C GLN A 144 -13.30 -16.47 14.66
N PRO A 145 -13.06 -17.16 15.80
CA PRO A 145 -13.61 -16.75 17.10
C PRO A 145 -13.14 -15.35 17.53
N CYS A 146 -11.91 -14.97 17.19
CA CYS A 146 -11.38 -13.64 17.46
C CYS A 146 -12.09 -12.59 16.61
N TRP A 147 -12.21 -12.82 15.30
CA TRP A 147 -12.87 -11.90 14.38
C TRP A 147 -14.36 -11.74 14.65
N THR A 148 -15.06 -12.80 15.06
CA THR A 148 -16.48 -12.71 15.47
C THR A 148 -16.66 -11.83 16.70
N LYS A 149 -15.76 -11.94 17.70
CA LYS A 149 -15.78 -11.03 18.86
C LYS A 149 -15.41 -9.60 18.46
N LEU A 150 -14.46 -9.44 17.54
CA LEU A 150 -14.00 -8.14 17.08
C LEU A 150 -15.10 -7.38 16.35
N VAL A 151 -15.83 -8.03 15.44
CA VAL A 151 -16.94 -7.38 14.73
C VAL A 151 -18.05 -6.93 15.68
N ASP A 152 -18.28 -7.64 16.79
CA ASP A 152 -19.29 -7.24 17.78
C ASP A 152 -18.98 -5.92 18.46
N ILE A 153 -17.69 -5.61 18.63
CA ILE A 153 -17.18 -4.35 19.20
C ILE A 153 -17.30 -3.19 18.20
N VAL A 154 -17.30 -3.47 16.90
CA VAL A 154 -17.44 -2.43 15.88
C VAL A 154 -18.82 -1.77 15.99
N PRO A 155 -18.89 -0.44 16.14
CA PRO A 155 -20.18 0.26 16.18
C PRO A 155 -20.97 0.07 14.90
N ARG A 156 -22.30 -0.03 15.01
CA ARG A 156 -23.18 -0.25 13.85
C ARG A 156 -23.23 0.90 12.83
N TRP A 157 -22.71 2.08 13.17
CA TRP A 157 -22.60 3.22 12.26
C TRP A 157 -21.33 3.16 11.38
N VAL A 158 -20.41 2.24 11.67
CA VAL A 158 -19.19 2.06 10.86
C VAL A 158 -19.54 1.19 9.65
N ALA A 159 -19.35 1.74 8.45
CA ALA A 159 -19.56 1.04 7.20
C ALA A 159 -18.47 -0.05 6.99
N PRO A 160 -18.81 -1.21 6.38
CA PRO A 160 -17.85 -2.26 6.05
C PRO A 160 -16.63 -1.75 5.29
N ASN A 161 -16.85 -1.04 4.19
CA ASN A 161 -15.78 -0.48 3.35
C ASN A 161 -14.87 0.51 4.10
N ALA A 162 -15.37 1.15 5.17
CA ALA A 162 -14.55 2.02 6.01
C ALA A 162 -13.54 1.21 6.86
N LEU A 163 -13.88 -0.02 7.24
CA LEU A 163 -12.96 -0.93 7.93
C LEU A 163 -11.80 -1.32 7.02
N THR A 164 -12.10 -1.80 5.81
CA THR A 164 -11.10 -2.20 4.81
C THR A 164 -10.21 -1.03 4.41
N LEU A 165 -10.79 0.15 4.15
CA LEU A 165 -10.03 1.36 3.86
C LEU A 165 -9.12 1.79 5.02
N SER A 166 -9.60 1.64 6.26
CA SER A 166 -8.80 1.95 7.46
C SER A 166 -7.63 0.97 7.61
N GLY A 167 -7.86 -0.32 7.36
CA GLY A 167 -6.82 -1.34 7.28
C GLY A 167 -5.76 -0.97 6.24
N LEU A 168 -6.18 -0.68 5.01
CA LEU A 168 -5.30 -0.27 3.92
C LEU A 168 -4.48 0.96 4.30
N PHE A 169 -5.11 1.98 4.88
CA PHE A 169 -4.45 3.20 5.32
C PHE A 169 -3.35 2.89 6.34
N LEU A 170 -3.65 2.10 7.38
CA LEU A 170 -2.66 1.72 8.39
C LEU A 170 -1.47 1.00 7.75
N ASN A 171 -1.70 -0.07 6.99
CA ASN A 171 -0.62 -0.83 6.34
C ASN A 171 0.23 0.02 5.37
N SER A 172 -0.42 0.92 4.63
CA SER A 172 0.25 1.83 3.69
C SER A 172 1.13 2.84 4.42
N VAL A 173 0.63 3.45 5.50
CA VAL A 173 1.37 4.44 6.29
C VAL A 173 2.57 3.79 6.97
N THR A 174 2.41 2.63 7.58
CA THR A 174 3.52 1.94 8.26
C THR A 174 4.62 1.54 7.27
N THR A 175 4.25 1.07 6.09
CA THR A 175 5.21 0.78 5.01
C THR A 175 5.90 2.05 4.50
N CYS A 176 5.17 3.15 4.33
CA CYS A 176 5.77 4.44 3.96
C CYS A 176 6.77 4.95 5.01
N VAL A 177 6.50 4.76 6.30
CA VAL A 177 7.45 5.08 7.38
C VAL A 177 8.71 4.21 7.27
N MET A 178 8.58 2.93 6.96
CA MET A 178 9.74 2.07 6.69
C MET A 178 10.58 2.57 5.50
N LEU A 179 9.92 2.86 4.37
CA LEU A 179 10.59 3.38 3.17
C LEU A 179 11.17 4.80 3.37
N TYR A 180 10.68 5.57 4.34
CA TYR A 180 11.29 6.82 4.74
C TYR A 180 12.69 6.61 5.33
N TYR A 181 12.86 5.59 6.17
CA TYR A 181 14.14 5.27 6.82
C TYR A 181 15.09 4.52 5.90
N THR A 182 14.57 3.64 5.04
CA THR A 182 15.37 2.83 4.11
C THR A 182 14.79 2.87 2.68
N PRO A 183 14.92 3.99 1.95
CA PRO A 183 14.29 4.17 0.63
C PRO A 183 14.73 3.14 -0.43
N ARG A 184 15.92 2.56 -0.25
CA ARG A 184 16.47 1.53 -1.13
C ARG A 184 16.39 0.12 -0.53
N GLY A 185 15.95 -0.02 0.72
CA GLY A 185 15.93 -1.30 1.44
C GLY A 185 17.31 -1.83 1.86
N LEU A 186 18.34 -0.97 1.88
CA LEU A 186 19.73 -1.34 2.18
C LEU A 186 20.20 -0.87 3.55
N ASP A 187 19.58 0.21 4.04
CA ASP A 187 19.94 0.88 5.29
C ASP A 187 19.31 0.16 6.50
N GLU A 188 19.88 0.37 7.69
CA GLU A 188 19.33 -0.15 8.95
C GLU A 188 17.92 0.40 9.23
N ILE A 189 17.08 -0.41 9.84
CA ILE A 189 15.68 -0.07 10.14
C ILE A 189 15.52 0.01 11.66
N PRO A 190 15.05 1.14 12.22
CA PRO A 190 14.78 1.22 13.65
C PRO A 190 13.76 0.15 14.08
N PRO A 191 13.99 -0.60 15.18
CA PRO A 191 13.10 -1.68 15.63
C PRO A 191 11.63 -1.28 15.76
N TRP A 192 11.35 -0.08 16.25
CA TRP A 192 9.98 0.41 16.42
C TRP A 192 9.23 0.54 15.09
N VAL A 193 9.93 0.76 13.97
CA VAL A 193 9.33 0.82 12.63
C VAL A 193 8.85 -0.56 12.19
N LEU A 194 9.61 -1.60 12.52
CA LEU A 194 9.23 -2.99 12.23
C LEU A 194 8.08 -3.47 13.12
N LEU A 195 8.07 -3.07 14.40
CA LEU A 195 6.90 -3.27 15.27
C LEU A 195 5.67 -2.53 14.74
N LEU A 196 5.85 -1.31 14.22
CA LEU A 196 4.79 -0.55 13.58
C LEU A 196 4.30 -1.24 12.29
N CYS A 197 5.16 -1.79 11.44
CA CYS A 197 4.76 -2.61 10.29
C CYS A 197 4.00 -3.87 10.71
N THR A 198 4.41 -4.52 11.80
CA THR A 198 3.67 -5.67 12.37
C THR A 198 2.26 -5.26 12.77
N PHE A 199 2.13 -4.15 13.49
CA PHE A 199 0.83 -3.60 13.87
C PHE A 199 -0.02 -3.23 12.65
N GLY A 200 0.57 -2.57 11.65
CA GLY A 200 -0.12 -2.17 10.42
C GLY A 200 -0.67 -3.38 9.64
N LEU A 201 0.14 -4.43 9.48
CA LEU A 201 -0.25 -5.64 8.77
C LEU A 201 -1.32 -6.44 9.51
N LEU A 202 -1.18 -6.63 10.82
CA LEU A 202 -2.18 -7.33 11.63
C LEU A 202 -3.49 -6.54 11.72
N SER A 203 -3.41 -5.21 11.75
CA SER A 203 -4.60 -4.35 11.68
C SER A 203 -5.30 -4.47 10.34
N TYR A 204 -4.55 -4.49 9.23
CA TYR A 204 -5.12 -4.75 7.90
C TYR A 204 -5.86 -6.08 7.89
N GLN A 205 -5.17 -7.17 8.23
CA GLN A 205 -5.74 -8.51 8.26
C GLN A 205 -7.01 -8.59 9.11
N ALA A 206 -7.00 -7.99 10.30
CA ALA A 206 -8.14 -8.03 11.21
C ALA A 206 -9.34 -7.23 10.69
N LEU A 207 -9.11 -6.04 10.13
CA LEU A 207 -10.18 -5.16 9.63
C LEU A 207 -10.78 -5.68 8.32
N ASP A 208 -9.95 -6.25 7.45
CA ASP A 208 -10.31 -6.97 6.24
C ASP A 208 -11.20 -8.19 6.57
N ALA A 209 -10.74 -9.07 7.46
CA ALA A 209 -11.49 -10.28 7.81
C ALA A 209 -12.87 -10.06 8.48
N ILE A 210 -13.12 -8.85 9.00
CA ILE A 210 -14.39 -8.48 9.65
C ILE A 210 -15.30 -7.62 8.77
N ASP A 211 -14.85 -7.11 7.63
CA ASP A 211 -15.67 -6.20 6.82
C ASP A 211 -16.95 -6.88 6.30
N GLY A 212 -16.86 -8.08 5.75
CA GLY A 212 -17.98 -8.87 5.27
C GLY A 212 -18.81 -9.38 6.44
N LYS A 213 -18.21 -9.59 7.61
CA LYS A 213 -18.97 -9.92 8.83
C LYS A 213 -19.82 -8.73 9.27
N GLN A 214 -19.26 -7.52 9.21
CA GLN A 214 -19.99 -6.29 9.48
C GLN A 214 -21.08 -6.07 8.43
N ALA A 215 -20.80 -6.33 7.15
CA ALA A 215 -21.78 -6.22 6.08
C ALA A 215 -22.98 -7.16 6.30
N ARG A 216 -22.72 -8.42 6.68
CA ARG A 216 -23.78 -9.38 7.05
C ARG A 216 -24.53 -8.95 8.30
N ARG A 217 -23.83 -8.47 9.33
CA ARG A 217 -24.43 -7.96 10.59
C ARG A 217 -25.35 -6.76 10.36
N LEU A 218 -25.06 -5.93 9.36
CA LEU A 218 -25.84 -4.74 9.00
C LEU A 218 -26.84 -5.00 7.86
N GLY A 219 -26.85 -6.19 7.26
CA GLY A 219 -27.71 -6.50 6.11
C GLY A 219 -27.36 -5.69 4.85
N CYS A 220 -26.09 -5.32 4.65
CA CYS A 220 -25.63 -4.46 3.56
C CYS A 220 -24.55 -5.08 2.67
N SER A 221 -24.46 -6.41 2.61
CA SER A 221 -23.61 -7.13 1.64
C SER A 221 -24.00 -6.73 0.21
N SER A 222 -23.01 -6.43 -0.63
CA SER A 222 -23.26 -5.96 -2.00
C SER A 222 -22.05 -6.22 -2.92
N PRO A 223 -22.25 -6.26 -4.26
CA PRO A 223 -21.17 -6.28 -5.23
C PRO A 223 -20.19 -5.10 -5.07
N LEU A 224 -20.68 -3.92 -4.68
CA LEU A 224 -19.82 -2.77 -4.40
C LEU A 224 -18.84 -3.05 -3.24
N GLY A 225 -19.30 -3.71 -2.18
CA GLY A 225 -18.46 -4.07 -1.04
C GLY A 225 -17.35 -5.06 -1.42
N GLU A 226 -17.70 -6.11 -2.17
CA GLU A 226 -16.74 -7.09 -2.70
C GLU A 226 -15.67 -6.43 -3.60
N LEU A 227 -16.10 -5.57 -4.52
CA LEU A 227 -15.16 -4.83 -5.37
C LEU A 227 -14.24 -3.92 -4.56
N PHE A 228 -14.77 -3.26 -3.53
CA PHE A 228 -14.02 -2.35 -2.69
C PHE A 228 -12.94 -3.10 -1.88
N ASP A 229 -13.31 -4.24 -1.32
CA ASP A 229 -12.43 -5.14 -0.57
C ASP A 229 -11.27 -5.64 -1.42
N HIS A 230 -11.56 -6.36 -2.50
CA HIS A 230 -10.52 -6.86 -3.42
C HIS A 230 -9.72 -5.74 -4.09
N GLY A 231 -10.32 -4.56 -4.25
CA GLY A 231 -9.63 -3.37 -4.70
C GLY A 231 -8.57 -2.88 -3.71
N CYS A 232 -8.86 -2.94 -2.41
CA CYS A 232 -7.90 -2.62 -1.35
C CYS A 232 -6.80 -3.68 -1.26
N ASP A 233 -7.14 -4.97 -1.37
CA ASP A 233 -6.18 -6.07 -1.36
C ASP A 233 -5.11 -5.94 -2.45
N ALA A 234 -5.56 -5.60 -3.67
CA ALA A 234 -4.67 -5.38 -4.81
C ALA A 234 -3.62 -4.28 -4.53
N ILE A 235 -3.95 -3.28 -3.73
CA ILE A 235 -3.03 -2.22 -3.31
C ILE A 235 -2.17 -2.69 -2.14
N SER A 236 -2.79 -3.31 -1.14
CA SER A 236 -2.15 -3.79 0.08
C SER A 236 -1.00 -4.75 -0.20
N ILE A 237 -1.19 -5.68 -1.15
CA ILE A 237 -0.18 -6.68 -1.50
C ILE A 237 1.14 -6.06 -2.01
N VAL A 238 1.09 -4.88 -2.63
CA VAL A 238 2.29 -4.13 -3.05
C VAL A 238 3.08 -3.66 -1.83
N PHE A 239 2.39 -3.08 -0.85
CA PHE A 239 3.00 -2.62 0.40
C PHE A 239 3.52 -3.78 1.24
N VAL A 240 2.77 -4.86 1.35
CA VAL A 240 3.19 -6.09 2.06
C VAL A 240 4.42 -6.71 1.39
N GLY A 241 4.42 -6.82 0.05
CA GLY A 241 5.55 -7.38 -0.70
C GLY A 241 6.85 -6.60 -0.48
N VAL A 242 6.80 -5.27 -0.66
CA VAL A 242 8.00 -4.43 -0.48
C VAL A 242 8.47 -4.38 0.97
N SER A 243 7.55 -4.25 1.94
CA SER A 243 7.90 -4.20 3.37
C SER A 243 8.54 -5.51 3.84
N THR A 244 7.98 -6.65 3.44
CA THR A 244 8.54 -7.97 3.72
C THR A 244 9.95 -8.09 3.17
N ALA A 245 10.14 -7.86 1.86
CA ALA A 245 11.44 -8.03 1.22
C ALA A 245 12.53 -7.10 1.79
N VAL A 246 12.16 -5.87 2.17
CA VAL A 246 13.07 -4.94 2.84
C VAL A 246 13.41 -5.39 4.26
N SER A 247 12.43 -5.89 5.03
CA SER A 247 12.65 -6.31 6.43
C SER A 247 13.64 -7.47 6.60
N VAL A 248 13.82 -8.26 5.53
CA VAL A 248 14.78 -9.39 5.47
C VAL A 248 16.02 -9.05 4.63
N ARG A 249 16.21 -7.78 4.26
CA ARG A 249 17.34 -7.27 3.48
C ARG A 249 17.52 -8.00 2.14
N LEU A 250 16.43 -8.38 1.46
CA LEU A 250 16.50 -8.97 0.12
C LEU A 250 16.98 -7.98 -0.93
N SER A 251 16.91 -6.67 -0.67
CA SER A 251 17.42 -5.64 -1.58
C SER A 251 18.92 -5.76 -1.90
N THR A 252 19.70 -6.53 -1.10
CA THR A 252 21.09 -6.88 -1.43
C THR A 252 21.21 -7.93 -2.54
N HIS A 253 20.10 -8.59 -2.91
CA HIS A 253 19.98 -9.55 -4.01
C HIS A 253 18.82 -9.13 -4.94
N PRO A 254 19.07 -8.19 -5.88
CA PRO A 254 18.01 -7.56 -6.67
C PRO A 254 17.07 -8.54 -7.38
N ALA A 255 17.60 -9.61 -7.97
CA ALA A 255 16.79 -10.63 -8.63
C ALA A 255 15.77 -11.26 -7.67
N LEU A 256 16.22 -11.74 -6.51
CA LEU A 256 15.35 -12.36 -5.51
C LEU A 256 14.37 -11.34 -4.91
N PHE A 257 14.80 -10.09 -4.70
CA PHE A 257 13.94 -9.00 -4.24
C PHE A 257 12.75 -8.77 -5.19
N PHE A 258 13.04 -8.59 -6.49
CA PHE A 258 11.99 -8.35 -7.49
C PHE A 258 11.10 -9.59 -7.66
N SER A 259 11.67 -10.79 -7.74
CA SER A 259 10.90 -12.04 -7.85
C SER A 259 9.94 -12.21 -6.68
N CYS A 260 10.40 -12.01 -5.43
CA CYS A 260 9.55 -12.12 -4.25
C CYS A 260 8.42 -11.08 -4.28
N CYS A 261 8.72 -9.81 -4.54
CA CYS A 261 7.71 -8.75 -4.56
C CYS A 261 6.63 -8.97 -5.64
N PHE A 262 7.04 -9.34 -6.86
CA PHE A 262 6.11 -9.52 -7.97
C PHE A 262 5.38 -10.86 -7.94
N SER A 263 5.92 -11.88 -7.24
CA SER A 263 5.23 -13.17 -7.08
C SER A 263 3.88 -13.01 -6.37
N GLY A 264 3.81 -12.25 -5.28
CA GLY A 264 2.55 -12.03 -4.56
C GLY A 264 1.52 -11.32 -5.44
N VAL A 265 1.91 -10.23 -6.08
CA VAL A 265 1.06 -9.47 -7.00
C VAL A 265 0.53 -10.35 -8.15
N LEU A 266 1.38 -11.20 -8.74
CA LEU A 266 0.98 -12.16 -9.77
C LEU A 266 0.03 -13.23 -9.24
N MET A 267 0.27 -13.76 -8.04
CA MET A 267 -0.62 -14.76 -7.44
C MET A 267 -2.01 -14.19 -7.18
N PHE A 268 -2.11 -12.93 -6.73
CA PHE A 268 -3.39 -12.24 -6.59
C PHE A 268 -4.11 -12.09 -7.93
N TYR A 269 -3.38 -11.72 -8.99
CA TYR A 269 -3.94 -11.68 -10.35
C TYR A 269 -4.44 -13.04 -10.82
N PHE A 270 -3.68 -14.13 -10.55
CA PHE A 270 -4.10 -15.49 -10.92
C PHE A 270 -5.30 -16.00 -10.14
N ALA A 271 -5.43 -15.67 -8.85
CA ALA A 271 -6.63 -15.98 -8.08
C ALA A 271 -7.88 -15.32 -8.70
N HIS A 272 -7.76 -14.06 -9.14
CA HIS A 272 -8.85 -13.35 -9.80
C HIS A 272 -9.08 -13.77 -11.25
N TRP A 273 -8.04 -14.24 -11.94
CA TRP A 273 -8.19 -14.89 -13.24
C TRP A 273 -8.98 -16.20 -13.08
N GLN A 274 -8.67 -17.00 -12.06
CA GLN A 274 -9.46 -18.17 -11.75
C GLN A 274 -10.93 -17.79 -11.49
N ALA A 275 -11.19 -16.80 -10.64
CA ALA A 275 -12.55 -16.32 -10.36
C ALA A 275 -13.28 -15.82 -11.62
N TYR A 276 -12.59 -15.07 -12.50
CA TYR A 276 -13.12 -14.64 -13.80
C TYR A 276 -13.64 -15.82 -14.64
N LEU A 277 -12.92 -16.95 -14.62
CA LEU A 277 -13.26 -18.13 -15.38
C LEU A 277 -14.31 -19.02 -14.72
N THR A 278 -14.19 -19.29 -13.43
CA THR A 278 -15.10 -20.21 -12.71
C THR A 278 -16.37 -19.53 -12.21
N GLY A 279 -16.32 -18.22 -11.99
CA GLY A 279 -17.34 -17.49 -11.25
C GLY A 279 -17.16 -17.60 -9.73
N THR A 280 -16.04 -18.12 -9.22
CA THR A 280 -15.85 -18.42 -7.80
C THR A 280 -14.39 -18.25 -7.38
N LEU A 281 -14.16 -17.55 -6.27
CA LEU A 281 -12.83 -17.42 -5.67
C LEU A 281 -12.48 -18.70 -4.89
N HIS A 282 -11.29 -19.25 -5.10
CA HIS A 282 -10.86 -20.49 -4.45
C HIS A 282 -9.74 -20.20 -3.46
N PHE A 283 -9.98 -20.49 -2.19
CA PHE A 283 -9.01 -20.38 -1.11
C PHE A 283 -8.30 -21.71 -0.86
N TRP A 284 -6.97 -21.66 -0.82
CA TRP A 284 -6.13 -22.82 -0.58
C TRP A 284 -5.80 -22.98 0.90
N ARG A 285 -5.16 -24.09 1.26
CA ARG A 285 -4.77 -24.35 2.66
C ARG A 285 -3.74 -23.34 3.16
N VAL A 286 -2.80 -22.94 2.31
CA VAL A 286 -1.85 -21.87 2.57
C VAL A 286 -2.22 -20.73 1.65
N ASP A 287 -2.75 -19.66 2.22
CA ASP A 287 -3.29 -18.53 1.50
C ASP A 287 -2.87 -17.21 2.18
N VAL A 288 -3.54 -16.11 1.83
CA VAL A 288 -3.26 -14.75 2.33
C VAL A 288 -3.17 -14.70 3.87
N THR A 289 -4.03 -15.43 4.59
CA THR A 289 -4.01 -15.47 6.06
C THR A 289 -2.69 -15.99 6.63
N GLU A 290 -2.22 -17.16 6.17
CA GLU A 290 -0.95 -17.76 6.60
C GLU A 290 0.23 -16.90 6.20
N ALA A 291 0.19 -16.32 4.99
CA ALA A 291 1.24 -15.44 4.50
C ALA A 291 1.37 -14.19 5.39
N GLN A 292 0.28 -13.50 5.69
CA GLN A 292 0.28 -12.30 6.53
C GLN A 292 0.72 -12.58 7.98
N ILE A 293 0.31 -13.71 8.57
CA ILE A 293 0.78 -14.12 9.91
C ILE A 293 2.29 -14.43 9.87
N SER A 294 2.76 -15.16 8.85
CA SER A 294 4.18 -15.50 8.69
C SER A 294 5.04 -14.24 8.51
N ILE A 295 4.57 -13.28 7.71
CA ILE A 295 5.23 -11.99 7.50
C ILE A 295 5.25 -11.17 8.79
N SER A 296 4.19 -11.22 9.59
CA SER A 296 4.15 -10.57 10.91
C SER A 296 5.23 -11.14 11.84
N PHE A 297 5.45 -12.46 11.83
CA PHE A 297 6.58 -13.06 12.55
C PHE A 297 7.93 -12.63 12.01
N VAL A 298 8.09 -12.52 10.69
CA VAL A 298 9.32 -11.99 10.08
C VAL A 298 9.61 -10.57 10.56
N PHE A 299 8.62 -9.69 10.61
CA PHE A 299 8.78 -8.34 11.15
C PHE A 299 9.17 -8.35 12.63
N LEU A 300 8.55 -9.20 13.46
CA LEU A 300 8.90 -9.34 14.88
C LEU A 300 10.34 -9.83 15.05
N ILE A 301 10.77 -10.85 14.30
CA ILE A 301 12.15 -11.34 14.33
C ILE A 301 13.11 -10.22 13.94
N SER A 302 12.85 -9.52 12.83
CA SER A 302 13.67 -8.37 12.40
C SER A 302 13.71 -7.25 13.43
N ALA A 303 12.61 -7.01 14.16
CA ALA A 303 12.55 -5.96 15.17
C ALA A 303 13.41 -6.29 16.39
N PHE A 304 13.33 -7.53 16.90
CA PHE A 304 14.02 -7.92 18.13
C PHE A 304 15.46 -8.37 17.92
N ALA A 305 15.75 -9.08 16.82
CA ALA A 305 17.10 -9.56 16.50
C ALA A 305 17.90 -8.58 15.61
N GLY A 306 17.24 -7.55 15.08
CA GLY A 306 17.80 -6.65 14.08
C GLY A 306 17.73 -7.24 12.68
N VAL A 307 17.62 -6.37 11.66
CA VAL A 307 17.52 -6.80 10.25
C VAL A 307 18.77 -7.53 9.76
N SER A 308 19.93 -7.28 10.38
CA SER A 308 21.21 -7.92 10.06
C SER A 308 21.24 -9.41 10.43
N VAL A 309 20.30 -9.91 11.26
CA VAL A 309 20.19 -11.35 11.55
C VAL A 309 20.04 -12.16 10.26
N TRP A 310 19.35 -11.60 9.27
CA TRP A 310 19.10 -12.23 7.98
C TRP A 310 20.35 -12.32 7.10
N ASP A 311 21.40 -11.54 7.38
CA ASP A 311 22.70 -11.65 6.72
C ASP A 311 23.57 -12.79 7.28
N THR A 312 23.21 -13.35 8.45
CA THR A 312 23.94 -14.45 9.09
C THR A 312 24.04 -15.64 8.14
N GLN A 313 25.23 -16.23 8.05
CA GLN A 313 25.48 -17.41 7.23
C GLN A 313 25.44 -18.68 8.09
N VAL A 314 24.67 -19.66 7.63
CA VAL A 314 24.63 -21.02 8.20
C VAL A 314 24.94 -21.98 7.06
N LEU A 315 25.99 -22.80 7.20
CA LEU A 315 26.47 -23.71 6.15
C LEU A 315 26.73 -23.02 4.80
N GLY A 316 27.18 -21.77 4.81
CA GLY A 316 27.45 -20.96 3.61
C GLY A 316 26.21 -20.33 2.96
N LEU A 317 25.01 -20.54 3.53
CA LEU A 317 23.76 -19.94 3.05
C LEU A 317 23.30 -18.82 4.00
N SER A 318 22.91 -17.68 3.44
CA SER A 318 22.40 -16.55 4.21
C SER A 318 20.95 -16.82 4.65
N LEU A 319 20.63 -16.51 5.92
CA LEU A 319 19.30 -16.77 6.49
C LEU A 319 18.17 -16.07 5.72
N LYS A 320 18.41 -14.93 5.06
CA LYS A 320 17.43 -14.24 4.20
C LYS A 320 16.89 -15.10 3.05
N LEU A 321 17.62 -16.13 2.63
CA LEU A 321 17.16 -17.05 1.60
C LEU A 321 15.97 -17.88 2.06
N ILE A 322 15.81 -18.12 3.37
CA ILE A 322 14.68 -18.88 3.92
C ILE A 322 13.35 -18.19 3.60
N PRO A 323 13.07 -16.93 4.03
CA PRO A 323 11.82 -16.27 3.69
C PRO A 323 11.70 -16.01 2.18
N GLY A 324 12.79 -15.67 1.49
CA GLY A 324 12.75 -15.45 0.04
C GLY A 324 12.36 -16.69 -0.76
N ILE A 325 12.95 -17.85 -0.45
CA ILE A 325 12.60 -19.13 -1.09
C ILE A 325 11.21 -19.57 -0.67
N ALA A 326 10.81 -19.39 0.59
CA ALA A 326 9.46 -19.73 1.05
C ALA A 326 8.38 -18.98 0.27
N MET A 327 8.57 -17.67 0.01
CA MET A 327 7.66 -16.88 -0.82
C MET A 327 7.57 -17.43 -2.26
N MET A 328 8.73 -17.71 -2.87
CA MET A 328 8.77 -18.25 -4.23
C MET A 328 8.17 -19.65 -4.33
N LEU A 329 8.45 -20.51 -3.34
CA LEU A 329 7.90 -21.86 -3.27
C LEU A 329 6.39 -21.82 -3.11
N GLY A 330 5.85 -20.92 -2.27
CA GLY A 330 4.41 -20.70 -2.16
C GLY A 330 3.77 -20.41 -3.51
N ALA A 331 4.31 -19.45 -4.26
CA ALA A 331 3.82 -19.10 -5.60
C ALA A 331 3.93 -20.27 -6.60
N ILE A 332 5.02 -21.04 -6.56
CA ILE A 332 5.22 -22.20 -7.43
C ILE A 332 4.22 -23.30 -7.09
N LEU A 333 3.98 -23.57 -5.80
CA LEU A 333 3.07 -24.64 -5.36
C LEU A 333 1.59 -24.32 -5.64
N THR A 334 1.20 -23.03 -5.67
CA THR A 334 -0.16 -22.62 -6.02
C THR A 334 -0.40 -22.57 -7.54
N THR A 335 0.65 -22.41 -8.34
CA THR A 335 0.54 -22.29 -9.81
C THR A 335 -0.14 -23.50 -10.49
N PRO A 336 0.18 -24.78 -10.17
CA PRO A 336 -0.51 -25.93 -10.72
C PRO A 336 -2.02 -25.88 -10.52
N ALA A 337 -2.49 -25.36 -9.38
CA ALA A 337 -3.90 -25.27 -9.06
C ALA A 337 -4.63 -24.30 -10.00
N TYR A 338 -4.00 -23.16 -10.32
CA TYR A 338 -4.49 -22.23 -11.33
C TYR A 338 -4.49 -22.85 -12.73
N LEU A 339 -3.43 -23.59 -13.10
CA LEU A 339 -3.35 -24.29 -14.39
C LEU A 339 -4.40 -25.39 -14.54
N SER A 340 -4.65 -26.16 -13.48
CA SER A 340 -5.70 -27.18 -13.47
C SER A 340 -7.09 -26.59 -13.69
N CYS A 341 -7.34 -25.37 -13.18
CA CYS A 341 -8.58 -24.66 -13.48
C CYS A 341 -8.70 -24.28 -14.97
N LEU A 342 -7.61 -23.84 -15.61
CA LEU A 342 -7.62 -23.52 -17.05
C LEU A 342 -7.99 -24.76 -17.89
N LEU A 343 -7.52 -25.93 -17.47
CA LEU A 343 -7.76 -27.21 -18.15
C LEU A 343 -9.09 -27.88 -17.76
N SER A 344 -9.88 -27.27 -16.87
CA SER A 344 -11.11 -27.90 -16.38
C SER A 344 -12.22 -27.89 -17.45
N PRO A 345 -13.02 -28.97 -17.59
CA PRO A 345 -14.06 -29.06 -18.60
C PRO A 345 -15.13 -27.96 -18.49
N ASP A 346 -15.39 -27.45 -17.29
CA ASP A 346 -16.37 -26.38 -17.08
C ASP A 346 -15.89 -25.04 -17.63
N THR A 347 -14.58 -24.81 -17.63
CA THR A 347 -13.94 -23.63 -18.24
C THR A 347 -14.04 -23.68 -19.76
N HIS A 348 -13.97 -24.88 -20.35
CA HIS A 348 -14.08 -25.08 -21.79
C HIS A 348 -15.46 -24.69 -22.34
N LYS A 349 -16.52 -24.77 -21.51
CA LYS A 349 -17.88 -24.32 -21.87
C LYS A 349 -17.98 -22.81 -22.09
N LYS A 350 -17.16 -22.00 -21.42
CA LYS A 350 -17.05 -20.54 -21.66
C LYS A 350 -16.19 -20.18 -22.89
N GLY A 351 -15.49 -21.16 -23.45
CA GLY A 351 -14.69 -21.03 -24.66
C GLY A 351 -13.26 -20.51 -24.42
N VAL A 352 -12.31 -21.05 -25.19
CA VAL A 352 -10.86 -20.74 -25.10
C VAL A 352 -10.54 -19.25 -25.21
N LYS A 353 -11.36 -18.47 -25.93
CA LYS A 353 -11.18 -17.01 -26.04
C LYS A 353 -11.32 -16.33 -24.66
N SER A 354 -12.37 -16.66 -23.91
CA SER A 354 -12.57 -16.13 -22.56
C SER A 354 -11.40 -16.48 -21.63
N MET A 355 -10.85 -17.70 -21.77
CA MET A 355 -9.67 -18.14 -21.02
C MET A 355 -8.45 -17.24 -21.25
N LEU A 356 -8.23 -16.79 -22.49
CA LEU A 356 -7.05 -16.01 -22.88
C LEU A 356 -7.26 -14.50 -22.74
N ASP A 357 -8.48 -14.00 -22.55
CA ASP A 357 -8.77 -12.56 -22.49
C ASP A 357 -7.89 -11.78 -21.46
N PRO A 358 -7.58 -12.32 -20.26
CA PRO A 358 -6.72 -11.62 -19.31
C PRO A 358 -5.21 -11.68 -19.63
N LEU A 359 -4.78 -12.54 -20.57
CA LEU A 359 -3.37 -12.78 -20.87
C LEU A 359 -2.63 -11.57 -21.48
N PRO A 360 -3.17 -10.83 -22.47
CA PRO A 360 -2.43 -9.75 -23.12
C PRO A 360 -1.98 -8.65 -22.16
N ALA A 361 -2.87 -8.17 -21.29
CA ALA A 361 -2.55 -7.08 -20.36
C ALA A 361 -1.46 -7.49 -19.36
N ILE A 362 -1.56 -8.70 -18.79
CA ILE A 362 -0.56 -9.19 -17.83
C ILE A 362 0.76 -9.56 -18.52
N ALA A 363 0.74 -10.05 -19.76
CA ALA A 363 1.95 -10.33 -20.54
C ALA A 363 2.73 -9.05 -20.87
N VAL A 364 2.02 -7.97 -21.25
CA VAL A 364 2.64 -6.65 -21.45
C VAL A 364 3.22 -6.14 -20.14
N TRP A 365 2.48 -6.21 -19.04
CA TRP A 365 2.99 -5.82 -17.72
C TRP A 365 4.24 -6.61 -17.34
N PHE A 366 4.23 -7.93 -17.50
CA PHE A 366 5.36 -8.80 -17.18
C PHE A 366 6.58 -8.47 -18.06
N THR A 367 6.36 -8.16 -19.34
CA THR A 367 7.42 -7.70 -20.24
C THR A 367 8.04 -6.39 -19.75
N ILE A 368 7.21 -5.41 -19.33
CA ILE A 368 7.71 -4.15 -18.74
C ILE A 368 8.50 -4.43 -17.46
N VAL A 369 8.03 -5.33 -16.59
CA VAL A 369 8.76 -5.73 -15.38
C VAL A 369 10.13 -6.31 -15.72
N VAL A 370 10.20 -7.29 -16.62
CA VAL A 370 11.48 -7.90 -17.03
C VAL A 370 12.42 -6.85 -17.61
N LEU A 371 11.95 -6.05 -18.56
CA LEU A 371 12.80 -5.07 -19.22
C LEU A 371 13.28 -3.97 -18.26
N THR A 372 12.41 -3.43 -17.40
CA THR A 372 12.79 -2.36 -16.45
C THR A 372 13.69 -2.88 -15.33
N THR A 373 13.50 -4.11 -14.86
CA THR A 373 14.35 -4.71 -13.82
C THR A 373 15.74 -5.07 -14.32
N LEU A 374 15.98 -5.11 -15.64
CA LEU A 374 17.33 -5.26 -16.22
C LEU A 374 18.12 -3.94 -16.31
N ILE A 375 17.46 -2.78 -16.10
CA ILE A 375 18.08 -1.46 -16.21
C ILE A 375 18.74 -1.08 -14.88
N ARG A 376 20.08 -1.13 -14.84
CA ARG A 376 20.87 -0.86 -13.61
C ARG A 376 20.47 0.44 -12.88
N PRO A 377 20.34 1.61 -13.56
CA PRO A 377 19.89 2.82 -12.87
C PRO A 377 18.52 2.72 -12.16
N LEU A 378 17.59 1.90 -12.68
CA LEU A 378 16.31 1.63 -12.03
C LEU A 378 16.48 0.64 -10.86
N GLN A 379 17.37 -0.35 -10.98
CA GLN A 379 17.70 -1.29 -9.91
C GLN A 379 18.27 -0.61 -8.66
N GLU A 380 18.94 0.55 -8.81
CA GLU A 380 19.45 1.35 -7.68
C GLU A 380 18.35 2.00 -6.83
N GLN A 381 17.10 1.99 -7.30
CA GLN A 381 15.90 2.47 -6.59
C GLN A 381 14.83 1.36 -6.53
N PRO A 382 15.15 0.20 -5.95
CA PRO A 382 14.37 -1.03 -6.15
C PRO A 382 12.97 -0.94 -5.53
N CYS A 383 12.83 -0.29 -4.38
CA CYS A 383 11.55 -0.12 -3.70
C CYS A 383 10.58 0.74 -4.52
N LEU A 384 11.05 1.88 -5.05
CA LEU A 384 10.22 2.74 -5.90
C LEU A 384 9.79 2.02 -7.18
N LEU A 385 10.72 1.28 -7.81
CA LEU A 385 10.41 0.50 -9.00
C LEU A 385 9.36 -0.59 -8.72
N VAL A 386 9.48 -1.32 -7.61
CA VAL A 386 8.48 -2.30 -7.16
C VAL A 386 7.12 -1.64 -6.93
N CYS A 387 7.07 -0.50 -6.24
CA CYS A 387 5.80 0.21 -6.03
C CYS A 387 5.16 0.63 -7.35
N THR A 388 5.92 1.22 -8.28
CA THR A 388 5.41 1.65 -9.59
C THR A 388 4.83 0.48 -10.38
N LEU A 389 5.59 -0.60 -10.53
CA LEU A 389 5.16 -1.78 -11.29
C LEU A 389 4.03 -2.54 -10.57
N GLY A 390 4.11 -2.64 -9.24
CA GLY A 390 3.12 -3.27 -8.40
C GLY A 390 1.77 -2.58 -8.49
N PHE A 391 1.71 -1.25 -8.35
CA PHE A 391 0.46 -0.49 -8.48
C PHE A 391 -0.14 -0.55 -9.89
N ALA A 392 0.70 -0.67 -10.93
CA ALA A 392 0.18 -0.91 -12.27
C ALA A 392 -0.58 -2.25 -12.36
N CYS A 393 -0.02 -3.31 -11.78
CA CYS A 393 -0.68 -4.62 -11.71
C CYS A 393 -1.87 -4.64 -10.75
N ALA A 394 -1.82 -3.87 -9.65
CA ALA A 394 -2.95 -3.68 -8.75
C ALA A 394 -4.18 -3.17 -9.52
N LYS A 395 -3.98 -2.18 -10.40
CA LYS A 395 -5.05 -1.68 -11.27
C LYS A 395 -5.53 -2.74 -12.26
N LEU A 396 -4.61 -3.48 -12.90
CA LEU A 396 -4.99 -4.57 -13.80
C LEU A 396 -5.82 -5.64 -13.07
N SER A 397 -5.48 -5.96 -11.83
CA SER A 397 -6.22 -6.89 -10.97
C SER A 397 -7.62 -6.35 -10.65
N GLN A 398 -7.74 -5.06 -10.29
CA GLN A 398 -9.04 -4.42 -10.09
C GLN A 398 -9.92 -4.46 -11.35
N ARG A 399 -9.34 -4.27 -12.54
CA ARG A 399 -10.09 -4.42 -13.80
C ARG A 399 -10.56 -5.84 -14.01
N LEU A 400 -9.73 -6.83 -13.67
CA LEU A 400 -10.10 -8.23 -13.77
C LEU A 400 -11.23 -8.60 -12.81
N VAL A 401 -11.20 -8.08 -11.57
CA VAL A 401 -12.30 -8.18 -10.59
C VAL A 401 -13.59 -7.62 -11.19
N VAL A 402 -13.55 -6.39 -11.73
CA VAL A 402 -14.70 -5.78 -12.41
C VAL A 402 -15.21 -6.68 -13.54
N CYS A 403 -14.32 -7.17 -14.41
CA CYS A 403 -14.71 -8.01 -15.54
C CYS A 403 -15.35 -9.33 -15.11
N HIS A 404 -14.86 -9.91 -14.01
CA HIS A 404 -15.44 -11.09 -13.37
C HIS A 404 -16.88 -10.80 -12.91
N MET A 405 -17.07 -9.74 -12.12
CA MET A 405 -18.37 -9.39 -11.56
C MET A 405 -19.39 -8.95 -12.61
N THR A 406 -18.94 -8.27 -13.68
CA THR A 406 -19.81 -7.79 -14.76
C THR A 406 -19.91 -8.78 -15.93
N ARG A 407 -19.33 -9.98 -15.81
CA ARG A 407 -19.23 -11.00 -16.87
C ARG A 407 -18.79 -10.45 -18.24
N SER A 408 -17.86 -9.48 -18.22
CA SER A 408 -17.41 -8.76 -19.42
C SER A 408 -16.00 -9.14 -19.81
N LYS A 409 -15.64 -8.95 -21.09
CA LYS A 409 -14.27 -9.21 -21.56
C LYS A 409 -13.25 -8.27 -20.93
N MET A 410 -12.08 -8.80 -20.59
CA MET A 410 -10.93 -8.01 -20.15
C MET A 410 -10.37 -7.20 -21.32
N PRO A 411 -10.22 -5.87 -21.20
CA PRO A 411 -9.53 -5.07 -22.21
C PRO A 411 -8.06 -5.49 -22.32
N TYR A 412 -7.56 -5.61 -23.55
CA TYR A 412 -6.17 -6.05 -23.81
C TYR A 412 -5.11 -5.01 -23.41
N TRP A 413 -5.51 -3.75 -23.23
CA TRP A 413 -4.63 -2.64 -22.89
C TRP A 413 -5.26 -1.77 -21.80
N ASP A 414 -4.41 -1.24 -20.91
CA ASP A 414 -4.80 -0.19 -19.98
C ASP A 414 -3.72 0.89 -19.89
N ARG A 415 -4.16 2.15 -19.80
CA ARG A 415 -3.28 3.33 -19.76
C ARG A 415 -2.31 3.34 -18.57
N VAL A 416 -2.58 2.56 -17.51
CA VAL A 416 -1.70 2.41 -16.35
C VAL A 416 -0.33 1.84 -16.69
N LEU A 417 -0.23 1.12 -17.82
CA LEU A 417 1.02 0.53 -18.31
C LEU A 417 1.93 1.56 -18.98
N LEU A 418 1.41 2.73 -19.36
CA LEU A 418 2.18 3.75 -20.06
C LEU A 418 3.29 4.37 -19.18
N PRO A 419 3.03 4.87 -17.94
CA PRO A 419 4.09 5.42 -17.10
C PRO A 419 5.26 4.46 -16.83
N PRO A 420 5.06 3.17 -16.47
CA PRO A 420 6.19 2.25 -16.28
C PRO A 420 6.86 1.86 -17.60
N ALA A 421 6.12 1.76 -18.72
CA ALA A 421 6.74 1.51 -20.03
C ALA A 421 7.67 2.65 -20.46
N LEU A 422 7.31 3.90 -20.16
CA LEU A 422 8.16 5.07 -20.45
C LEU A 422 9.50 5.06 -19.70
N LEU A 423 9.62 4.29 -18.61
CA LEU A 423 10.91 4.10 -17.93
C LEU A 423 11.92 3.37 -18.81
N LEU A 424 11.50 2.62 -19.84
CA LEU A 424 12.40 1.97 -20.79
C LEU A 424 13.23 2.98 -21.61
N VAL A 425 12.77 4.22 -21.73
CA VAL A 425 13.54 5.31 -22.35
C VAL A 425 14.86 5.55 -21.61
N THR A 426 14.96 5.20 -20.33
CA THR A 426 16.21 5.32 -19.57
C THR A 426 17.38 4.52 -20.18
N CYS A 427 17.13 3.46 -20.96
CA CYS A 427 18.16 2.76 -21.73
C CYS A 427 18.85 3.65 -22.79
N ALA A 428 18.12 4.64 -23.32
CA ALA A 428 18.61 5.53 -24.36
C ALA A 428 19.14 6.87 -23.80
N LEU A 429 18.99 7.12 -22.49
CA LEU A 429 19.41 8.36 -21.87
C LEU A 429 20.89 8.28 -21.42
N PRO A 430 21.64 9.39 -21.51
CA PRO A 430 22.99 9.44 -20.95
C PRO A 430 22.98 9.12 -19.43
N PRO A 431 24.05 8.51 -18.88
CA PRO A 431 24.16 8.19 -17.46
C PRO A 431 24.05 9.40 -16.51
N THR A 432 24.18 10.62 -17.05
CA THR A 432 24.06 11.89 -16.32
C THR A 432 22.62 12.26 -15.99
N VAL A 433 21.63 11.67 -16.67
CA VAL A 433 20.22 11.95 -16.40
C VAL A 433 19.82 11.32 -15.06
N PRO A 434 19.29 12.09 -14.10
CA PRO A 434 18.84 11.53 -12.84
C PRO A 434 17.59 10.68 -13.06
N VAL A 435 17.68 9.39 -12.72
CA VAL A 435 16.58 8.43 -12.89
C VAL A 435 15.53 8.53 -11.78
N LEU A 436 15.91 9.04 -10.61
CA LEU A 436 15.00 9.15 -9.47
C LEU A 436 13.77 10.04 -9.74
N PRO A 437 13.88 11.26 -10.32
CA PRO A 437 12.71 12.05 -10.71
C PRO A 437 11.80 11.32 -11.71
N LEU A 438 12.36 10.60 -12.69
CA LEU A 438 11.59 9.84 -13.67
C LEU A 438 10.77 8.73 -12.99
N LEU A 439 11.38 8.00 -12.06
CA LEU A 439 10.70 7.00 -11.24
C LEU A 439 9.58 7.59 -10.40
N PHE A 440 9.80 8.74 -9.77
CA PHE A 440 8.77 9.42 -8.99
C PHE A 440 7.58 9.89 -9.83
N VAL A 441 7.84 10.46 -11.00
CA VAL A 441 6.79 10.87 -11.94
C VAL A 441 6.01 9.63 -12.42
N SER A 442 6.73 8.56 -12.77
CA SER A 442 6.11 7.29 -13.18
C SER A 442 5.22 6.71 -12.08
N LEU A 443 5.73 6.63 -10.84
CA LEU A 443 4.97 6.21 -9.66
C LEU A 443 3.71 7.06 -9.45
N LEU A 444 3.87 8.39 -9.50
CA LEU A 444 2.76 9.32 -9.27
C LEU A 444 1.67 9.17 -10.33
N LEU A 445 2.04 9.09 -11.60
CA LEU A 445 1.08 8.90 -12.69
C LEU A 445 0.35 7.55 -12.59
N THR A 446 1.07 6.47 -12.28
CA THR A 446 0.47 5.15 -12.05
C THR A 446 -0.48 5.16 -10.86
N LEU A 447 -0.09 5.78 -9.74
CA LEU A 447 -0.91 5.85 -8.53
C LEU A 447 -2.16 6.71 -8.75
N LEU A 448 -2.03 7.88 -9.38
CA LEU A 448 -3.17 8.74 -9.71
C LEU A 448 -4.15 8.02 -10.62
N ASP A 449 -3.65 7.28 -11.62
CA ASP A 449 -4.50 6.53 -12.53
C ASP A 449 -5.24 5.35 -11.87
N LEU A 450 -4.55 4.62 -10.99
CA LEU A 450 -5.13 3.59 -10.13
C LEU A 450 -6.22 4.16 -9.24
N LEU A 451 -5.91 5.19 -8.43
CA LEU A 451 -6.85 5.79 -7.49
C LEU A 451 -8.04 6.43 -8.18
N TRP A 452 -7.81 7.11 -9.31
CA TRP A 452 -8.89 7.66 -10.13
C TRP A 452 -9.82 6.57 -10.63
N PHE A 453 -9.28 5.44 -11.10
CA PHE A 453 -10.08 4.30 -11.53
C PHE A 453 -10.90 3.71 -10.37
N SER A 454 -10.28 3.44 -9.23
CA SER A 454 -10.97 2.90 -8.04
C SER A 454 -12.09 3.83 -7.59
N TYR A 455 -11.82 5.14 -7.48
CA TYR A 455 -12.82 6.15 -7.13
C TYR A 455 -13.98 6.19 -8.14
N SER A 456 -13.67 6.26 -9.44
CA SER A 456 -14.67 6.41 -10.50
C SER A 456 -15.60 5.19 -10.56
N VAL A 457 -15.05 3.98 -10.45
CA VAL A 457 -15.84 2.75 -10.48
C VAL A 457 -16.72 2.65 -9.23
N CYS A 458 -16.16 2.90 -8.04
CA CYS A 458 -16.95 2.86 -6.80
C CYS A 458 -18.09 3.88 -6.82
N CYS A 459 -17.83 5.11 -7.29
CA CYS A 459 -18.87 6.14 -7.40
C CYS A 459 -19.94 5.76 -8.43
N GLN A 460 -19.55 5.24 -9.60
CA GLN A 460 -20.50 4.85 -10.63
C GLN A 460 -21.42 3.72 -10.15
N ILE A 461 -20.85 2.67 -9.53
CA ILE A 461 -21.62 1.55 -8.98
C ILE A 461 -22.50 2.01 -7.81
N SER A 462 -21.96 2.85 -6.92
CA SER A 462 -22.71 3.45 -5.81
C SER A 462 -23.93 4.24 -6.28
N GLN A 463 -23.78 5.07 -7.32
CA GLN A 463 -24.88 5.83 -7.91
C GLN A 463 -25.92 4.92 -8.58
N TYR A 464 -25.45 3.89 -9.29
CA TYR A 464 -26.31 2.95 -9.99
C TYR A 464 -27.14 2.08 -9.03
N LEU A 465 -26.48 1.44 -8.06
CA LEU A 465 -27.12 0.58 -7.06
C LEU A 465 -27.76 1.37 -5.89
N ARG A 466 -27.56 2.69 -5.84
CA ARG A 466 -28.02 3.59 -4.76
C ARG A 466 -27.51 3.17 -3.38
N LEU A 467 -26.27 2.69 -3.34
CA LEU A 467 -25.60 2.26 -2.11
C LEU A 467 -24.56 3.29 -1.68
N PRO A 468 -24.57 3.76 -0.42
CA PRO A 468 -23.47 4.58 0.08
C PRO A 468 -22.16 3.78 0.10
N VAL A 469 -21.04 4.44 -0.23
CA VAL A 469 -19.72 3.79 -0.22
C VAL A 469 -19.15 3.65 1.19
N LEU A 470 -19.21 4.72 2.01
CA LEU A 470 -18.56 4.79 3.33
C LEU A 470 -19.52 5.11 4.49
N THR A 471 -20.82 5.09 4.25
CA THR A 471 -21.83 5.25 5.29
C THR A 471 -22.75 4.04 5.31
N VAL A 472 -23.40 3.80 6.45
CA VAL A 472 -24.36 2.71 6.58
C VAL A 472 -25.70 3.17 6.01
N PRO A 473 -26.36 2.37 5.15
CA PRO A 473 -27.70 2.71 4.67
C PRO A 473 -28.67 2.88 5.85
N ASN A 474 -29.48 3.93 5.85
CA ASN A 474 -30.55 4.09 6.84
C ASN A 474 -31.55 2.94 6.65
N CYS A 475 -31.48 1.96 7.54
CA CYS A 475 -32.31 0.75 7.53
C CYS A 475 -33.74 1.10 8.00
N VAL A 476 -34.55 1.73 7.13
CA VAL A 476 -35.99 1.90 7.35
C VAL A 476 -36.83 1.51 6.12
N SER A 477 -36.28 1.34 4.92
CA SER A 477 -37.11 1.12 3.72
C SER A 477 -36.76 -0.05 2.80
N MET A 478 -35.86 -0.97 3.19
CA MET A 478 -35.51 -2.13 2.33
C MET A 478 -35.96 -3.49 2.90
N ALA A 479 -36.76 -3.50 3.97
CA ALA A 479 -37.48 -4.70 4.36
C ALA A 479 -38.67 -4.93 3.40
N SER A 480 -38.42 -5.64 2.30
CA SER A 480 -39.50 -6.38 1.65
C SER A 480 -39.71 -7.69 2.43
N PRO A 481 -40.94 -8.06 2.80
CA PRO A 481 -41.21 -9.26 3.59
C PRO A 481 -41.28 -10.51 2.69
N ALA A 482 -40.17 -11.22 2.54
CA ALA A 482 -40.05 -12.66 2.19
C ALA A 482 -38.55 -12.96 2.02
N ALA A 483 -37.91 -13.94 2.66
CA ALA A 483 -38.38 -15.28 2.96
C ALA A 483 -37.90 -15.77 4.33
N SER A 484 -38.84 -16.34 5.06
CA SER A 484 -38.65 -17.29 6.15
C SER A 484 -38.19 -18.65 5.63
N HIS A 485 -37.35 -19.35 6.41
CA HIS A 485 -36.90 -20.74 6.28
C HIS A 485 -35.85 -20.97 5.16
N ALA A 486 -34.73 -21.69 5.34
CA ALA A 486 -34.39 -22.77 6.24
C ALA A 486 -32.86 -22.87 6.46
N ASP A 487 -32.50 -23.39 7.65
CA ASP A 487 -31.29 -24.09 8.11
C ASP A 487 -29.87 -23.71 7.63
#